data_AF-A0A7S3APZ2-F1
#
_entry.id   AF-A0A7S3APZ2-F1
#
_cell.length_a   1.000
_cell.length_b   1.000
_cell.length_c   1.000
_cell.angle_alpha   90.00
_cell.angle_beta   90.00
_cell.angle_gamma   90.00
#
_symmetry.space_group_name_H-M   'P 1'
#
loop_
_entity.id
_entity.type
_entity.pdbx_description
1 polymer ?
#
loop_
_entity_poly.entity_id
_entity_poly.type
_entity_poly.pdbx_seq_one_letter_code
_entity_poly.pdbx_strand_id
1 'polypeptide(L)'
;EELVVVALLHDVGETLTPINHGEVAAAMLRPYISPRNYWILMHHEIFQLFYYGEAAGVADHTLREELRESPHWDACERFCRDWDQIAFDGSYVTYELDFFMPMVHRVLSKPVYGHMGHKEEIINRLKAGMAAGYPTEVAE
;
A
#
# COMPACT_ATOMS: atom_id res chain seq x y z
N GLU A 1 1.71 -9.21 10.07
CA GLU A 1 2.49 -9.35 8.81
C GLU A 1 1.98 -8.45 7.70
N GLU A 2 0.66 -8.36 7.45
CA GLU A 2 0.15 -7.51 6.34
C GLU A 2 0.69 -6.07 6.34
N LEU A 3 0.67 -5.37 7.49
CA LEU A 3 1.21 -4.02 7.60
C LEU A 3 2.73 -3.96 7.37
N VAL A 4 3.47 -5.01 7.73
CA VAL A 4 4.92 -5.10 7.48
C VAL A 4 5.18 -5.20 5.97
N VAL A 5 4.40 -6.00 5.25
CA VAL A 5 4.50 -6.11 3.79
C VAL A 5 4.05 -4.82 3.10
N VAL A 6 3.03 -4.15 3.62
CA VAL A 6 2.59 -2.83 3.15
C VAL A 6 3.69 -1.79 3.34
N ALA A 7 4.31 -1.74 4.53
CA ALA A 7 5.43 -0.85 4.80
C ALA A 7 6.66 -1.18 3.94
N LEU A 8 6.94 -2.46 3.68
CA LEU A 8 8.06 -2.86 2.81
C LEU A 8 7.86 -2.42 1.36
N LEU A 9 6.62 -2.34 0.87
CA LEU A 9 6.30 -2.18 -0.54
C LEU A 9 5.56 -0.86 -0.87
N HIS A 10 5.42 0.07 0.07
CA HIS A 10 4.63 1.29 -0.15
C HIS A 10 5.14 2.14 -1.32
N ASP A 11 6.47 2.29 -1.44
CA ASP A 11 7.14 3.06 -2.49
C ASP A 11 7.55 2.23 -3.71
N VAL A 12 7.11 0.97 -3.84
CA VAL A 12 7.54 0.10 -4.96
C VAL A 12 7.15 0.68 -6.34
N GLY A 13 6.14 1.56 -6.37
CA GLY A 13 5.69 2.29 -7.56
C GLY A 13 6.54 3.52 -7.92
N GLU A 14 7.42 4.00 -7.04
CA GLU A 14 8.16 5.27 -7.19
C GLU A 14 8.96 5.29 -8.50
N THR A 15 9.58 4.16 -8.84
CA THR A 15 10.40 4.00 -10.06
C THR A 15 9.60 4.04 -11.35
N LEU A 16 8.27 3.81 -11.29
CA LEU A 16 7.38 3.86 -12.43
C LEU A 16 6.75 5.25 -12.57
N THR A 17 6.29 5.84 -11.47
CA THR A 17 5.59 7.12 -11.47
C THR A 17 5.61 7.75 -10.07
N PRO A 18 6.45 8.77 -9.83
CA PRO A 18 6.52 9.42 -8.53
C PRO A 18 5.22 10.10 -8.08
N ILE A 19 4.37 10.51 -9.04
CA ILE A 19 3.17 11.31 -8.73
C ILE A 19 2.04 10.47 -8.13
N ASN A 20 1.96 9.19 -8.46
CA ASN A 20 0.88 8.30 -8.01
C ASN A 20 1.41 6.91 -7.66
N HIS A 21 2.63 6.85 -7.09
CA HIS A 21 3.29 5.59 -6.77
C HIS A 21 2.49 4.76 -5.77
N GLY A 22 1.85 5.42 -4.80
CA GLY A 22 0.94 4.79 -3.85
C GLY A 22 -0.24 4.10 -4.53
N GLU A 23 -0.79 4.66 -5.61
CA GLU A 23 -1.85 4.02 -6.39
C GLU A 23 -1.36 2.73 -7.07
N VAL A 24 -0.14 2.74 -7.59
CA VAL A 24 0.48 1.58 -8.22
C VAL A 24 0.70 0.46 -7.20
N ALA A 25 1.29 0.79 -6.04
CA ALA A 25 1.49 -0.16 -4.94
C ALA A 25 0.15 -0.70 -4.42
N ALA A 26 -0.85 0.17 -4.25
CA ALA A 26 -2.19 -0.18 -3.82
C ALA A 26 -2.85 -1.14 -4.79
N ALA A 27 -2.81 -0.87 -6.10
CA ALA A 27 -3.41 -1.72 -7.12
C ALA A 27 -2.77 -3.13 -7.14
N MET A 28 -1.45 -3.21 -6.99
CA MET A 28 -0.71 -4.47 -6.92
C MET A 28 -1.13 -5.31 -5.70
N LEU A 29 -1.24 -4.68 -4.53
CA LEU A 29 -1.49 -5.38 -3.27
C LEU A 29 -2.97 -5.55 -2.92
N ARG A 30 -3.87 -4.79 -3.56
CA ARG A 30 -5.33 -4.79 -3.32
C ARG A 30 -5.97 -6.17 -3.19
N PRO A 31 -5.57 -7.23 -3.94
CA PRO A 31 -6.17 -8.55 -3.76
C PRO A 31 -5.86 -9.23 -2.41
N TYR A 32 -4.81 -8.80 -1.71
CA TYR A 32 -4.19 -9.52 -0.58
C TYR A 32 -4.24 -8.76 0.75
N ILE A 33 -4.64 -7.49 0.72
CA ILE A 33 -4.60 -6.58 1.87
C ILE A 33 -5.98 -6.00 2.19
N SER A 34 -6.19 -5.66 3.47
CA SER A 34 -7.41 -5.04 3.99
C SER A 34 -7.76 -3.70 3.32
N PRO A 35 -9.03 -3.21 3.39
CA PRO A 35 -9.40 -1.92 2.80
C PRO A 35 -8.65 -0.77 3.47
N ARG A 36 -8.37 -0.91 4.77
CA ARG A 36 -7.56 0.03 5.52
C ARG A 36 -6.16 0.17 4.92
N ASN A 37 -5.47 -0.94 4.70
CA ASN A 37 -4.11 -0.92 4.17
C ASN A 37 -4.05 -0.52 2.70
N TYR A 38 -5.06 -0.90 1.91
CA TYR A 38 -5.26 -0.36 0.58
C TYR A 38 -5.41 1.17 0.61
N TRP A 39 -6.23 1.70 1.51
CA TRP A 39 -6.42 3.13 1.67
C TRP A 39 -5.15 3.85 2.12
N ILE A 40 -4.36 3.24 3.01
CA ILE A 40 -3.04 3.77 3.38
C ILE A 40 -2.17 3.91 2.13
N LEU A 41 -1.97 2.84 1.35
CA LEU A 41 -1.13 2.88 0.15
C LEU A 41 -1.59 3.95 -0.84
N MET A 42 -2.89 4.07 -1.08
CA MET A 42 -3.45 5.07 -1.99
C MET A 42 -3.16 6.53 -1.60
N HIS A 43 -2.85 6.83 -0.34
CA HIS A 43 -2.78 8.21 0.15
C HIS A 43 -1.53 8.53 0.98
N HIS A 44 -0.66 7.55 1.24
CA HIS A 44 0.47 7.72 2.17
C HIS A 44 1.38 8.89 1.77
N GLU A 45 1.68 9.07 0.48
CA GLU A 45 2.44 10.19 -0.07
C GLU A 45 1.87 11.57 0.31
N ILE A 46 0.53 11.70 0.36
CA ILE A 46 -0.15 12.95 0.80
C ILE A 46 0.03 13.17 2.31
N PHE A 47 0.02 12.09 3.10
CA PHE A 47 0.18 12.16 4.56
C PHE A 47 1.63 12.36 4.97
N GLN A 48 2.57 11.76 4.26
CA GLN A 48 4.02 11.88 4.46
C GLN A 48 4.47 13.32 4.22
N LEU A 49 3.88 14.00 3.23
CA LEU A 49 4.16 15.42 2.92
C LEU A 49 4.04 16.34 4.14
N PHE A 50 3.18 16.04 5.11
CA PHE A 50 3.06 16.80 6.35
C PHE A 50 4.38 16.89 7.13
N TYR A 51 5.25 15.88 7.04
CA TYR A 51 6.49 15.80 7.80
C TYR A 51 7.66 16.50 7.11
N TYR A 52 7.77 16.40 5.79
CA TYR A 52 8.92 16.93 5.04
C TYR A 52 8.60 18.14 4.16
N GLY A 53 7.32 18.52 4.03
CA GLY A 53 6.87 19.54 3.09
C GLY A 53 7.53 20.91 3.25
N GLU A 54 7.78 21.34 4.50
CA GLU A 54 8.54 22.57 4.77
C GLU A 54 9.96 22.49 4.19
N ALA A 55 10.67 21.38 4.44
CA ALA A 55 12.01 21.15 3.90
C ALA A 55 12.03 21.02 2.37
N ALA A 56 10.95 20.51 1.78
CA ALA A 56 10.77 20.41 0.32
C ALA A 56 10.27 21.73 -0.33
N GLY A 57 10.02 22.79 0.44
CA GLY A 57 9.52 24.06 -0.09
C GLY A 57 8.06 24.03 -0.55
N VAL A 58 7.27 23.08 -0.06
CA VAL A 58 5.85 22.97 -0.36
C VAL A 58 5.07 23.95 0.53
N ALA A 59 4.35 24.86 -0.12
CA ALA A 59 3.66 25.97 0.56
C ALA A 59 2.54 25.49 1.50
N ASP A 60 1.81 24.45 1.10
CA ASP A 60 0.78 23.81 1.92
C ASP A 60 1.07 22.32 2.04
N HIS A 61 1.56 21.92 3.22
CA HIS A 61 1.81 20.53 3.58
C HIS A 61 0.69 19.94 4.45
N THR A 62 -0.45 20.64 4.56
CA THR A 62 -1.64 20.18 5.30
C THR A 62 -2.70 19.52 4.42
N LEU A 63 -2.36 19.20 3.16
CA LEU A 63 -3.27 18.61 2.16
C LEU A 63 -4.03 17.37 2.65
N ARG A 64 -3.45 16.59 3.57
CA ARG A 64 -4.12 15.43 4.19
C ARG A 64 -5.41 15.78 4.94
N GLU A 65 -5.62 17.03 5.35
CA GLU A 65 -6.83 17.45 6.06
C GLU A 65 -8.06 17.42 5.15
N GLU A 66 -7.91 17.46 3.82
CA GLU A 66 -9.01 17.24 2.87
C GLU A 66 -9.61 15.83 2.95
N LEU A 67 -8.88 14.88 3.57
CA LEU A 67 -9.28 13.48 3.71
C LEU A 67 -9.82 13.16 5.12
N ARG A 68 -10.01 14.16 5.98
CA ARG A 68 -10.33 14.02 7.42
C ARG A 68 -11.50 13.09 7.74
N GLU A 69 -12.51 13.09 6.89
CA GLU A 69 -13.75 12.33 7.05
C GLU A 69 -13.59 10.82 6.80
N SER A 70 -12.43 10.38 6.29
CA SER A 70 -12.17 8.96 6.05
C SER A 70 -12.02 8.18 7.36
N PRO A 71 -12.66 7.01 7.52
CA PRO A 71 -12.47 6.14 8.68
C PRO A 71 -11.04 5.54 8.76
N HIS A 72 -10.20 5.78 7.74
CA HIS A 72 -8.82 5.31 7.69
C HIS A 72 -7.79 6.42 7.83
N TRP A 73 -8.23 7.67 8.06
CA TRP A 73 -7.34 8.83 8.25
C TRP A 73 -6.31 8.58 9.35
N ASP A 74 -6.74 8.21 10.55
CA ASP A 74 -5.84 7.99 11.70
C ASP A 74 -4.87 6.83 11.46
N ALA A 75 -5.29 5.85 10.66
CA ALA A 75 -4.42 4.72 10.32
C ALA A 75 -3.30 5.14 9.36
N CYS A 76 -3.59 6.04 8.42
CA CYS A 76 -2.60 6.58 7.48
C CYS A 76 -1.68 7.60 8.14
N GLU A 77 -2.19 8.51 8.98
CA GLU A 77 -1.35 9.41 9.78
C GLU A 77 -0.38 8.61 10.65
N ARG A 78 -0.91 7.61 11.36
CA ARG A 78 -0.06 6.75 12.16
C ARG A 78 0.97 6.02 11.31
N PHE A 79 0.59 5.59 10.11
CA PHE A 79 1.53 4.94 9.20
C PHE A 79 2.69 5.85 8.82
N CYS A 80 2.37 7.07 8.43
CA CYS A 80 3.38 8.01 8.03
C CYS A 80 4.28 8.43 9.21
N ARG A 81 3.69 8.64 10.39
CA ARG A 81 4.42 9.01 11.61
C ARG A 81 5.39 7.93 12.09
N ASP A 82 4.91 6.70 12.18
CA ASP A 82 5.58 5.62 12.91
C ASP A 82 6.51 4.79 12.01
N TRP A 83 6.36 4.83 10.68
CA TRP A 83 7.14 3.96 9.76
C TRP A 83 7.70 4.68 8.54
N ASP A 84 6.87 5.39 7.78
CA ASP A 84 7.25 5.97 6.49
C ASP A 84 8.29 7.09 6.64
N GLN A 85 7.92 8.20 7.30
CA GLN A 85 8.75 9.40 7.35
C GLN A 85 10.04 9.21 8.17
N ILE A 86 10.09 8.21 9.04
CA ILE A 86 11.29 7.92 9.85
C ILE A 86 12.28 6.99 9.15
N ALA A 87 11.96 6.48 7.96
CA ALA A 87 12.77 5.50 7.24
C ALA A 87 13.98 6.10 6.48
N PHE A 88 14.25 7.40 6.63
CA PHE A 88 15.35 8.10 5.94
C PHE A 88 16.70 8.07 6.69
N ASP A 89 16.79 7.44 7.86
CA ASP A 89 18.05 7.31 8.60
C ASP A 89 18.94 6.21 8.00
N GLY A 90 19.94 6.62 7.21
CA GLY A 90 20.91 5.69 6.61
C GLY A 90 21.80 4.94 7.62
N SER A 91 21.78 5.30 8.91
CA SER A 91 22.48 4.58 9.98
C SER A 91 21.59 3.57 10.70
N TYR A 92 20.29 3.53 10.38
CA TYR A 92 19.36 2.58 10.98
C TYR A 92 19.73 1.14 10.63
N VAL A 93 19.82 0.28 11.64
CA VAL A 93 20.06 -1.15 11.44
C VAL A 93 18.80 -1.78 10.87
N THR A 94 18.83 -2.04 9.56
CA THR A 94 17.74 -2.68 8.83
C THR A 94 18.03 -4.16 8.56
N TYR A 95 16.98 -4.93 8.31
CA TYR A 95 17.10 -6.29 7.79
C TYR A 95 17.15 -6.27 6.26
N GLU A 96 17.86 -7.23 5.68
CA GLU A 96 17.85 -7.47 4.23
C GLU A 96 16.49 -8.00 3.75
N LEU A 97 16.21 -7.86 2.45
CA LEU A 97 14.95 -8.29 1.84
C LEU A 97 14.61 -9.76 2.15
N ASP A 98 15.60 -10.65 2.16
CA ASP A 98 15.45 -12.08 2.44
C ASP A 98 14.77 -12.37 3.79
N PHE A 99 14.98 -11.50 4.80
CA PHE A 99 14.30 -11.61 6.09
C PHE A 99 12.78 -11.47 5.96
N PHE A 100 12.33 -10.61 5.04
CA PHE A 100 10.92 -10.31 4.81
C PHE A 100 10.25 -11.22 3.79
N MET A 101 11.02 -11.84 2.89
CA MET A 101 10.49 -12.71 1.82
C MET A 101 9.47 -13.76 2.33
N PRO A 102 9.69 -14.47 3.46
CA PRO A 102 8.68 -15.38 3.99
C PRO A 102 7.33 -14.70 4.34
N MET A 103 7.36 -13.46 4.83
CA MET A 103 6.15 -12.69 5.13
C MET A 103 5.44 -12.24 3.85
N VAL A 104 6.20 -11.80 2.85
CA VAL A 104 5.67 -11.43 1.53
C VAL A 104 4.93 -12.62 0.92
N HIS A 105 5.58 -13.80 0.88
CA HIS A 105 4.93 -15.01 0.38
C HIS A 105 3.64 -15.33 1.13
N ARG A 106 3.63 -15.31 2.48
CA ARG A 106 2.40 -15.59 3.25
C ARG A 106 1.27 -14.60 2.97
N VAL A 107 1.57 -13.31 2.78
CA VAL A 107 0.56 -12.31 2.46
C VAL A 107 0.03 -12.50 1.03
N LEU A 108 0.91 -12.73 0.06
CA LEU A 108 0.54 -12.90 -1.35
C LEU A 108 -0.02 -14.30 -1.68
N SER A 109 0.10 -15.28 -0.77
CA SER A 109 -0.55 -16.59 -0.89
C SER A 109 -1.96 -16.63 -0.28
N LYS A 110 -2.43 -15.54 0.33
CA LYS A 110 -3.82 -15.47 0.80
C LYS A 110 -4.77 -15.69 -0.38
N PRO A 111 -5.88 -16.41 -0.18
CA PRO A 111 -6.91 -16.55 -1.21
C PRO A 111 -7.28 -15.18 -1.76
N VAL A 112 -7.01 -15.00 -3.05
CA VAL A 112 -7.36 -13.78 -3.78
C VAL A 112 -8.89 -13.66 -3.86
N TYR A 113 -9.36 -12.41 -3.91
CA TYR A 113 -10.75 -11.93 -4.03
C TYR A 113 -11.67 -12.02 -2.80
N GLY A 114 -12.23 -10.86 -2.44
CA GLY A 114 -13.44 -10.75 -1.61
C GLY A 114 -13.39 -9.71 -0.49
N HIS A 115 -12.99 -8.45 -0.76
CA HIS A 115 -13.44 -7.39 0.13
C HIS A 115 -14.94 -7.17 -0.10
N MET A 116 -15.77 -7.87 0.68
CA MET A 116 -17.17 -7.53 0.86
C MET A 116 -17.25 -6.02 1.14
N GLY A 117 -17.96 -5.28 0.28
CA GLY A 117 -18.12 -3.83 0.39
C GLY A 117 -17.46 -2.97 -0.71
N HIS A 118 -16.73 -3.55 -1.67
CA HIS A 118 -16.24 -2.77 -2.81
C HIS A 118 -17.38 -2.53 -3.83
N LYS A 119 -17.54 -1.29 -4.33
CA LYS A 119 -18.58 -0.89 -5.33
C LYS A 119 -18.57 -1.70 -6.65
N GLU A 120 -17.60 -2.59 -6.84
CA GLU A 120 -17.32 -3.33 -8.08
C GLU A 120 -17.48 -4.85 -7.89
N GLU A 121 -18.34 -5.29 -6.97
CA GLU A 121 -18.62 -6.71 -6.69
C GLU A 121 -18.91 -7.52 -7.97
N ILE A 122 -19.60 -6.91 -8.94
CA ILE A 122 -19.89 -7.55 -10.22
C ILE A 122 -18.62 -7.75 -11.08
N ILE A 123 -17.73 -6.77 -11.14
CA ILE A 123 -16.48 -6.85 -11.91
C ILE A 123 -15.58 -7.92 -11.30
N ASN A 124 -15.52 -7.98 -9.97
CA ASN A 124 -14.76 -9.01 -9.25
C ASN A 124 -15.28 -10.42 -9.56
N ARG A 125 -16.60 -10.62 -9.50
CA ARG A 125 -17.23 -11.90 -9.88
C ARG A 125 -16.94 -12.27 -11.34
N LEU A 126 -17.02 -11.31 -12.26
CA LEU A 126 -16.73 -11.54 -13.68
C LEU A 126 -15.25 -11.90 -13.90
N LYS A 127 -14.32 -11.19 -13.26
CA LYS A 127 -12.89 -11.48 -13.32
C LYS A 127 -12.55 -12.84 -12.72
N ALA A 128 -13.19 -13.25 -11.62
CA ALA A 128 -13.03 -14.60 -11.07
C ALA A 128 -13.53 -15.68 -12.05
N GLY A 129 -14.65 -15.44 -12.73
CA GLY A 129 -15.14 -16.30 -13.80
C GLY A 129 -14.17 -16.41 -14.99
N MET A 130 -13.50 -15.30 -15.35
CA MET A 130 -12.44 -15.31 -16.37
C MET A 130 -11.18 -16.04 -15.89
N ALA A 131 -10.76 -15.84 -14.64
CA ALA A 131 -9.57 -16.43 -14.03
C ALA A 131 -9.58 -17.96 -14.12
N ALA A 132 -10.74 -18.60 -13.95
CA ALA A 132 -10.92 -20.04 -14.08
C ALA A 132 -10.62 -20.60 -15.49
N GLY A 133 -10.57 -19.74 -16.51
CA GLY A 133 -10.21 -20.09 -17.88
C GLY A 133 -8.74 -19.84 -18.23
N TYR A 134 -7.96 -19.19 -17.37
CA TYR A 134 -6.53 -19.04 -17.58
C TYR A 134 -5.80 -20.29 -17.08
N PRO A 135 -4.82 -20.83 -17.82
CA PRO A 135 -3.98 -21.91 -17.32
C PRO A 135 -3.19 -21.39 -16.12
N THR A 136 -3.66 -21.73 -14.92
CA THR A 136 -2.93 -21.50 -13.67
C THR A 136 -2.01 -22.70 -13.41
N GLU A 137 -1.25 -23.09 -14.43
CA GLU A 137 -0.08 -23.93 -14.23
C GLU A 137 1.06 -22.99 -13.85
N VAL A 138 1.27 -22.83 -12.54
CA VAL A 138 2.62 -22.53 -12.07
C VAL A 138 3.40 -23.81 -12.37
N ALA A 139 4.18 -23.77 -13.45
CA ALA A 139 5.09 -24.85 -13.83
C ALA A 139 5.94 -25.26 -12.61
N GLU A 140 6.04 -26.58 -12.42
CA GLU A 140 6.83 -27.27 -11.38
C GLU A 140 8.28 -26.79 -11.28
#